data_AF-A0A6V7VY45-F1
#
_entry.id   AF-A0A6V7VY45-F1
#
_cell.length_a   1.000
_cell.length_b   1.000
_cell.length_c   1.000
_cell.angle_alpha   90.00
_cell.angle_beta   90.00
_cell.angle_gamma   90.00
#
_symmetry.space_group_name_H-M   'P 1'
#
loop_
_entity.id
_entity.type
_entity.pdbx_description
1 polymer ?
#
loop_
_entity_poly.entity_id
_entity_poly.type
_entity_poly.pdbx_seq_one_letter_code
_entity_poly.pdbx_strand_id
1 'polypeptide(L)'
;MFPDLQYCIPVESTSVHFLKLPDEFYQEILKRISSSKSRIVFAALYLGTGQKEQQIVSRLQTACSENAELEVSFLLDYFRGTRGEPNDSSTAILKPLLENKNVQVSLFHTPEMRGLLKFLLPGRLNEIIGVQHMKFFIFDDSIIISGANLSDQYFDNRQDRYMVVEDCPRLADFFHSISTIMSKHSMQLDKFGKLNFFGSASIHPFTGSNEEIQKSIKTEIFELFDKCKGNVNNLTNDTFIYPFLQMGVFDIKQEVRFLRNLFNKEENIKEINLITAYFNLCDEYADWMLQKRPFLVNIVFGSSRTNGFYGGTGLSGSVPLLYLQNSLDFIRKSKEQGFEKSPFTFMEWDRDGWTFHAKGLWIEFLNSKRIGTVIGSSNYERVFDHVGFSSIVKFGSICRNWRDMAIQLIWGNLTDINFSPDFIYYRRARNIEKFRIGQLSVSKMRQFFILCQYLEYFRIVKEINSTTFVGRYFYLMNNVKYISIEFAVDFHYLVLIEEHFSYKLKSLGLVLHNDRNTLSAAITLIQKCRKLECLRINRFNELAKKDLIIQLFPSTLKYLYISNSDSDEYLEVAKAINRDRFLLYVRANQIYSQAVMFSYHPIFYISIG
;
A
#
# COMPACT_ATOMS: atom_id res chain seq x y z
N MET A 1 -8.95 29.79 -6.26
CA MET A 1 -7.90 29.29 -7.16
C MET A 1 -6.72 28.93 -6.28
N PHE A 2 -6.20 27.70 -6.35
CA PHE A 2 -5.21 27.17 -5.40
C PHE A 2 -3.85 27.86 -5.60
N PRO A 3 -3.31 28.61 -4.61
CA PRO A 3 -2.06 29.37 -4.76
C PRO A 3 -0.83 28.51 -5.11
N ASP A 4 -0.90 27.22 -4.79
CA ASP A 4 0.16 26.26 -5.07
C ASP A 4 0.19 25.78 -6.54
N LEU A 5 -0.87 26.06 -7.31
CA LEU A 5 -0.99 25.66 -8.71
C LEU A 5 -0.45 26.78 -9.61
N GLN A 6 0.87 26.85 -9.72
CA GLN A 6 1.59 27.93 -10.43
C GLN A 6 1.72 27.70 -11.95
N TYR A 7 1.51 26.47 -12.43
CA TYR A 7 1.50 26.14 -13.86
C TYR A 7 0.10 25.72 -14.31
N CYS A 8 -0.47 26.49 -15.23
CA CYS A 8 -1.81 26.30 -15.77
C CYS A 8 -1.76 26.27 -17.30
N ILE A 9 -2.44 25.28 -17.88
CA ILE A 9 -2.58 25.11 -19.33
C ILE A 9 -4.07 25.23 -19.66
N PRO A 10 -4.53 26.31 -20.32
CA PRO A 10 -5.87 26.37 -20.88
C PRO A 10 -6.00 25.34 -22.00
N VAL A 11 -7.14 24.66 -22.07
CA VAL A 11 -7.46 23.73 -23.16
C VAL A 11 -8.91 23.93 -23.59
N GLU A 12 -9.20 23.63 -24.85
CA GLU A 12 -10.58 23.51 -25.30
C GLU A 12 -11.22 22.27 -24.67
N SER A 13 -12.47 22.40 -24.21
CA SER A 13 -13.17 21.26 -23.61
C SER A 13 -13.32 20.12 -24.61
N THR A 14 -13.60 20.41 -25.89
CA THR A 14 -13.75 19.40 -26.95
C THR A 14 -12.49 18.57 -27.22
N SER A 15 -11.30 19.11 -26.91
CA SER A 15 -10.02 18.40 -27.09
C SER A 15 -9.71 17.43 -25.96
N VAL A 16 -10.58 17.31 -24.94
CA VAL A 16 -10.42 16.36 -23.85
C VAL A 16 -11.53 15.34 -23.86
N HIS A 17 -11.18 14.06 -23.93
CA HIS A 17 -12.16 12.98 -23.85
C HIS A 17 -11.64 11.85 -22.98
N PHE A 18 -12.54 10.92 -22.64
CA PHE A 18 -12.25 9.85 -21.69
C PHE A 18 -12.67 8.51 -22.28
N LEU A 19 -11.76 7.54 -22.21
CA LEU A 19 -12.05 6.17 -22.61
C LEU A 19 -12.66 5.43 -21.41
N LYS A 20 -13.56 4.50 -21.70
CA LYS A 20 -14.38 3.82 -20.71
C LYS A 20 -13.81 2.46 -20.34
N LEU A 21 -13.40 1.70 -21.35
CA LEU A 21 -13.04 0.28 -21.21
C LEU A 21 -11.56 0.03 -21.50
N PRO A 22 -10.97 -1.02 -20.89
CA PRO A 22 -9.61 -1.48 -21.19
C PRO A 22 -9.32 -1.68 -22.68
N ASP A 23 -10.29 -2.24 -23.42
CA ASP A 23 -10.12 -2.45 -24.86
C ASP A 23 -10.10 -1.13 -25.64
N GLU A 24 -10.93 -0.15 -25.28
CA GLU A 24 -10.88 1.19 -25.90
C GLU A 24 -9.51 1.84 -25.71
N PHE A 25 -8.92 1.69 -24.52
CA PHE A 25 -7.55 2.16 -24.23
C PHE A 25 -6.51 1.45 -25.11
N TYR A 26 -6.61 0.14 -25.26
CA TYR A 26 -5.73 -0.64 -26.13
C TYR A 26 -5.84 -0.21 -27.59
N GLN A 27 -7.06 -0.12 -28.13
CA GLN A 27 -7.29 0.29 -29.52
C GLN A 27 -6.82 1.72 -29.79
N GLU A 28 -7.02 2.64 -28.83
CA GLU A 28 -6.57 4.02 -28.97
C GLU A 28 -5.04 4.11 -29.02
N ILE A 29 -4.31 3.30 -28.24
CA ILE A 29 -2.85 3.19 -28.36
C ILE A 29 -2.45 2.73 -29.77
N LEU A 30 -3.03 1.63 -30.28
CA LEU A 30 -2.68 1.10 -31.60
C LEU A 30 -2.96 2.10 -32.73
N LYS A 31 -4.11 2.78 -32.65
CA LYS A 31 -4.50 3.84 -33.58
C LYS A 31 -3.47 4.97 -33.57
N ARG A 32 -3.08 5.44 -32.39
CA ARG A 32 -2.14 6.58 -32.27
C ARG A 32 -0.72 6.23 -32.71
N ILE A 33 -0.24 5.02 -32.39
CA ILE A 33 1.04 4.51 -32.92
C ILE A 33 1.07 4.61 -34.45
N SER A 34 -0.03 4.21 -35.09
CA SER A 34 -0.12 4.17 -36.56
C SER A 34 -0.22 5.56 -37.19
N SER A 35 -0.79 6.54 -36.48
CA SER A 35 -0.94 7.91 -36.99
C SER A 35 0.22 8.84 -36.69
N SER A 36 1.05 8.53 -35.68
CA SER A 36 2.13 9.41 -35.21
C SER A 36 3.19 9.69 -36.26
N LYS A 37 3.69 10.93 -36.29
CA LYS A 37 4.62 11.42 -37.30
C LYS A 37 5.95 11.93 -36.76
N SER A 38 6.02 12.31 -35.50
CA SER A 38 7.21 12.95 -34.93
C SER A 38 7.72 12.22 -33.70
N ARG A 39 6.86 11.95 -32.72
CA ARG A 39 7.29 11.31 -31.46
C ARG A 39 6.23 10.41 -30.84
N ILE A 40 6.72 9.33 -30.22
CA ILE A 40 5.95 8.47 -29.35
C ILE A 40 6.71 8.31 -28.03
N VAL A 41 6.06 8.59 -26.90
CA VAL A 41 6.68 8.45 -25.57
C VAL A 41 5.79 7.57 -24.69
N PHE A 42 6.34 6.49 -24.16
CA PHE A 42 5.68 5.64 -23.16
C PHE A 42 6.38 5.78 -21.82
N ALA A 43 5.70 6.37 -20.82
CA ALA A 43 6.09 6.23 -19.43
C ALA A 43 5.12 5.26 -18.75
N ALA A 44 5.62 4.16 -18.19
CA ALA A 44 4.82 3.15 -17.49
C ALA A 44 5.68 2.40 -16.47
N LEU A 45 5.06 1.67 -15.53
CA LEU A 45 5.82 0.83 -14.60
C LEU A 45 6.55 -0.30 -15.34
N TYR A 46 5.87 -0.94 -16.29
CA TYR A 46 6.40 -2.00 -17.13
C TYR A 46 5.52 -2.17 -18.39
N LEU A 47 6.06 -2.88 -19.38
CA LEU A 47 5.33 -3.46 -20.50
C LEU A 47 5.27 -4.98 -20.31
N GLY A 48 4.08 -5.56 -20.28
CA GLY A 48 3.87 -7.02 -20.19
C GLY A 48 4.39 -7.75 -21.42
N THR A 49 4.29 -9.08 -21.43
CA THR A 49 4.90 -9.93 -22.47
C THR A 49 3.87 -10.75 -23.27
N GLY A 50 2.59 -10.46 -23.04
CA GLY A 50 1.46 -11.11 -23.70
C GLY A 50 1.30 -10.74 -25.18
N GLN A 51 0.22 -11.24 -25.77
CA GLN A 51 -0.03 -11.08 -27.20
C GLN A 51 -0.32 -9.63 -27.58
N LYS A 52 -1.07 -8.91 -26.75
CA LYS A 52 -1.44 -7.51 -27.04
C LYS A 52 -0.24 -6.58 -26.95
N GLU A 53 0.69 -6.83 -26.04
CA GLU A 53 1.96 -6.10 -25.90
C GLU A 53 2.89 -6.38 -27.07
N GLN A 54 3.01 -7.64 -27.49
CA GLN A 54 3.76 -7.99 -28.71
C GLN A 54 3.19 -7.29 -29.95
N GLN A 55 1.87 -7.17 -30.05
CA GLN A 55 1.23 -6.42 -31.12
C GLN A 55 1.54 -4.91 -31.04
N ILE A 56 1.61 -4.30 -29.85
CA ILE A 56 2.07 -2.91 -29.68
C ILE A 56 3.50 -2.76 -30.22
N VAL A 57 4.41 -3.67 -29.84
CA VAL A 57 5.80 -3.66 -30.31
C VAL A 57 5.87 -3.80 -31.83
N SER A 58 5.13 -4.74 -32.41
CA SER A 58 5.08 -4.96 -33.86
C SER A 58 4.56 -3.73 -34.61
N ARG A 59 3.55 -3.03 -34.08
CA ARG A 59 3.05 -1.78 -34.65
C ARG A 59 4.07 -0.66 -34.58
N LEU A 60 4.82 -0.55 -33.47
CA LEU A 60 5.91 0.41 -33.36
C LEU A 60 7.03 0.11 -34.37
N GLN A 61 7.40 -1.16 -34.56
CA GLN A 61 8.38 -1.54 -35.59
C GLN A 61 7.92 -1.11 -36.99
N THR A 62 6.64 -1.34 -37.29
CA THR A 62 6.03 -0.92 -38.57
C THR A 62 6.11 0.60 -38.73
N ALA A 63 5.63 1.36 -37.74
CA ALA A 63 5.65 2.82 -37.77
C ALA A 63 7.07 3.39 -37.93
N CYS A 64 8.04 2.84 -37.21
CA CYS A 64 9.45 3.19 -37.32
C CYS A 64 10.07 2.84 -38.68
N SER A 65 9.57 1.81 -39.36
CA SER A 65 10.02 1.43 -40.71
C SER A 65 9.41 2.32 -41.80
N GLU A 66 8.18 2.77 -41.61
CA GLU A 66 7.48 3.68 -42.53
C GLU A 66 7.93 5.14 -42.37
N ASN A 67 8.40 5.51 -41.18
CA ASN A 67 8.90 6.83 -40.88
C ASN A 67 10.24 6.75 -40.13
N ALA A 68 11.33 6.89 -40.88
CA ALA A 68 12.69 6.80 -40.35
C ALA A 68 13.03 7.94 -39.36
N GLU A 69 12.29 9.04 -39.34
CA GLU A 69 12.48 10.18 -38.43
C GLU A 69 11.61 10.09 -37.17
N LEU A 70 10.75 9.08 -37.05
CA LEU A 70 9.90 8.90 -35.87
C LEU A 70 10.75 8.58 -34.63
N GLU A 71 10.65 9.41 -33.61
CA GLU A 71 11.29 9.16 -32.32
C GLU A 71 10.38 8.32 -31.42
N VAL A 72 10.93 7.27 -30.80
CA VAL A 72 10.19 6.45 -29.85
C VAL A 72 10.99 6.34 -28.56
N SER A 73 10.40 6.71 -27.43
CA SER A 73 11.06 6.57 -26.13
C SER A 73 10.19 5.82 -25.12
N PHE A 74 10.83 4.94 -24.37
CA PHE A 74 10.24 4.25 -23.23
C PHE A 74 10.95 4.68 -21.95
N LEU A 75 10.19 4.99 -20.91
CA LEU A 75 10.66 5.17 -19.55
C LEU A 75 9.93 4.19 -18.64
N LEU A 76 10.65 3.16 -18.21
CA LEU A 76 10.16 2.07 -17.37
C LEU A 76 10.86 2.03 -16.02
N ASP A 77 10.27 1.32 -15.04
CA ASP A 77 10.97 1.00 -13.79
C ASP A 77 12.00 -0.13 -14.03
N TYR A 78 13.19 0.03 -13.44
CA TYR A 78 14.28 -0.94 -13.60
C TYR A 78 13.90 -2.34 -13.12
N PHE A 79 13.35 -2.46 -11.91
CA PHE A 79 13.05 -3.76 -11.34
C PHE A 79 11.85 -4.42 -12.00
N ARG A 80 10.84 -3.63 -12.40
CA ARG A 80 9.64 -4.19 -13.03
C ARG A 80 9.88 -4.48 -14.52
N GLY A 81 10.67 -3.68 -15.21
CA GLY A 81 11.02 -3.89 -16.62
C GLY A 81 11.97 -5.07 -16.87
N THR A 82 12.82 -5.41 -15.88
CA THR A 82 13.75 -6.56 -15.94
C THR A 82 13.20 -7.84 -15.31
N ARG A 83 11.96 -7.80 -14.79
CA ARG A 83 11.37 -8.93 -14.08
C ARG A 83 10.93 -10.01 -15.06
N GLY A 84 11.24 -11.25 -14.72
CA GLY A 84 10.85 -12.46 -15.46
C GLY A 84 12.08 -13.25 -15.87
N GLU A 85 11.88 -14.25 -16.73
CA GLU A 85 12.99 -14.96 -17.36
C GLU A 85 13.69 -14.05 -18.39
N PRO A 86 14.96 -14.32 -18.77
CA PRO A 86 15.71 -13.46 -19.70
C PRO A 86 14.99 -13.15 -21.03
N ASN A 87 14.09 -14.02 -21.47
CA ASN A 87 13.29 -13.87 -22.69
C ASN A 87 11.83 -13.47 -22.44
N ASP A 88 11.44 -13.28 -21.17
CA ASP A 88 10.06 -13.00 -20.75
C ASP A 88 10.06 -11.78 -19.81
N SER A 89 10.49 -10.64 -20.33
CA SER A 89 10.55 -9.36 -19.62
C SER A 89 10.26 -8.19 -20.58
N SER A 90 9.94 -7.01 -20.05
CA SER A 90 9.76 -5.79 -20.87
C SER A 90 11.00 -5.52 -21.73
N THR A 91 12.19 -5.71 -21.16
CA THR A 91 13.45 -5.53 -21.89
C THR A 91 13.61 -6.52 -23.05
N ALA A 92 13.15 -7.76 -22.88
CA ALA A 92 13.26 -8.79 -23.92
C ALA A 92 12.39 -8.48 -25.13
N ILE A 93 11.13 -8.09 -24.91
CA ILE A 93 10.20 -7.80 -26.00
C ILE A 93 10.46 -6.46 -26.68
N LEU A 94 11.08 -5.49 -25.99
CA LEU A 94 11.43 -4.19 -26.55
C LEU A 94 12.74 -4.23 -27.35
N LYS A 95 13.61 -5.20 -27.07
CA LYS A 95 14.92 -5.35 -27.73
C LYS A 95 14.84 -5.24 -29.27
N PRO A 96 13.88 -5.87 -29.98
CA PRO A 96 13.79 -5.76 -31.44
C PRO A 96 13.55 -4.34 -31.99
N LEU A 97 13.03 -3.41 -31.18
CA LEU A 97 12.83 -2.02 -31.60
C LEU A 97 14.16 -1.25 -31.66
N LEU A 98 15.16 -1.66 -30.88
CA LEU A 98 16.45 -0.96 -30.75
C LEU A 98 17.37 -1.13 -31.97
N GLU A 99 16.94 -1.89 -32.99
CA GLU A 99 17.56 -1.84 -34.32
C GLU A 99 17.36 -0.47 -34.99
N ASN A 100 16.30 0.26 -34.62
CA ASN A 100 16.11 1.63 -35.05
C ASN A 100 16.80 2.60 -34.08
N LYS A 101 17.70 3.43 -34.63
CA LYS A 101 18.51 4.42 -33.90
C LYS A 101 17.71 5.50 -33.16
N ASN A 102 16.46 5.74 -33.57
CA ASN A 102 15.56 6.74 -32.97
C ASN A 102 14.69 6.14 -31.85
N VAL A 103 14.94 4.88 -31.50
CA VAL A 103 14.29 4.22 -30.36
C VAL A 103 15.19 4.27 -29.14
N GLN A 104 14.67 4.73 -28.02
CA GLN A 104 15.33 4.73 -26.71
C GLN A 104 14.48 3.98 -25.68
N VAL A 105 15.14 3.14 -24.87
CA VAL A 105 14.49 2.44 -23.75
C VAL A 105 15.28 2.68 -22.47
N SER A 106 14.70 3.53 -21.61
CA SER A 106 15.22 3.96 -20.32
C SER A 106 14.59 3.16 -19.18
N LEU A 107 15.42 2.64 -18.27
CA LEU A 107 15.01 1.93 -17.06
C LEU A 107 15.48 2.70 -15.83
N PHE A 108 14.54 3.40 -15.19
CA PHE A 108 14.82 4.22 -14.02
C PHE A 108 14.98 3.35 -12.77
N HIS A 109 16.07 3.55 -12.05
CA HIS A 109 16.33 2.87 -10.79
C HIS A 109 16.17 3.84 -9.62
N THR A 110 15.21 3.57 -8.74
CA THR A 110 14.98 4.38 -7.53
C THR A 110 16.23 4.40 -6.63
N PRO A 111 16.81 5.57 -6.30
CA PRO A 111 18.05 5.68 -5.52
C PRO A 111 18.04 4.92 -4.19
N GLU A 112 16.91 4.87 -3.48
CA GLU A 112 16.73 4.21 -2.18
C GLU A 112 16.82 2.67 -2.26
N MET A 113 16.74 2.08 -3.45
CA MET A 113 16.70 0.63 -3.66
C MET A 113 18.09 -0.04 -3.80
N ARG A 114 19.13 0.54 -3.19
CA ARG A 114 20.51 0.02 -3.23
C ARG A 114 20.86 -0.88 -2.03
N GLY A 115 21.85 -1.77 -2.19
CA GLY A 115 22.47 -2.52 -1.10
C GLY A 115 21.65 -3.71 -0.53
N LEU A 116 21.93 -4.08 0.72
CA LEU A 116 21.37 -5.27 1.42
C LEU A 116 19.83 -5.32 1.46
N LEU A 117 19.14 -4.17 1.38
CA LEU A 117 17.67 -4.06 1.28
C LEU A 117 17.11 -4.83 0.07
N LYS A 118 17.84 -4.88 -1.06
CA LYS A 118 17.51 -5.66 -2.26
C LYS A 118 17.53 -7.18 -2.01
N PHE A 119 18.37 -7.65 -1.09
CA PHE A 119 18.55 -9.08 -0.82
C PHE A 119 17.55 -9.64 0.20
N LEU A 120 16.94 -8.75 1.00
CA LEU A 120 16.04 -9.11 2.09
C LEU A 120 14.56 -9.07 1.70
N LEU A 121 14.21 -8.50 0.54
CA LEU A 121 12.83 -8.33 0.10
C LEU A 121 12.51 -9.17 -1.16
N PRO A 122 11.43 -9.99 -1.15
CA PRO A 122 10.92 -10.63 -2.35
C PRO A 122 10.61 -9.57 -3.43
N GLY A 123 10.82 -9.89 -4.71
CA GLY A 123 10.64 -8.93 -5.81
C GLY A 123 9.25 -8.29 -5.93
N ARG A 124 8.21 -8.83 -5.28
CA ARG A 124 6.87 -8.19 -5.17
C ARG A 124 6.79 -7.13 -4.06
N LEU A 125 7.64 -7.18 -3.04
CA LEU A 125 7.68 -6.20 -1.94
C LEU A 125 8.56 -4.99 -2.26
N ASN A 126 9.30 -5.00 -3.37
CA ASN A 126 10.03 -3.82 -3.88
C ASN A 126 9.09 -2.64 -4.19
N GLU A 127 7.81 -2.92 -4.44
CA GLU A 127 6.76 -1.91 -4.65
C GLU A 127 6.51 -1.05 -3.38
N ILE A 128 6.93 -1.53 -2.20
CA ILE A 128 6.75 -0.85 -0.90
C ILE A 128 7.86 0.19 -0.62
N ILE A 129 9.04 0.06 -1.24
CA ILE A 129 10.18 0.99 -0.99
C ILE A 129 10.24 2.11 -2.05
N GLY A 130 9.59 1.94 -3.20
CA GLY A 130 9.50 2.99 -4.21
C GLY A 130 9.94 2.55 -5.59
N VAL A 131 9.02 2.62 -6.54
CA VAL A 131 9.23 2.34 -7.97
C VAL A 131 8.85 3.57 -8.78
N GLN A 132 9.41 3.70 -9.98
CA GLN A 132 8.90 4.68 -10.95
C GLN A 132 7.44 4.34 -11.25
N HIS A 133 6.52 5.30 -11.07
CA HIS A 133 5.08 5.01 -11.19
C HIS A 133 4.34 5.91 -12.19
N MET A 134 5.05 6.66 -13.03
CA MET A 134 4.42 7.56 -14.02
C MET A 134 3.80 6.75 -15.16
N LYS A 135 2.62 7.20 -15.60
CA LYS A 135 1.78 6.52 -16.59
C LYS A 135 1.16 7.54 -17.53
N PHE A 136 1.89 7.84 -18.58
CA PHE A 136 1.43 8.71 -19.64
C PHE A 136 2.01 8.26 -20.98
N PHE A 137 1.24 8.52 -22.02
CA PHE A 137 1.53 8.06 -23.37
C PHE A 137 1.36 9.24 -24.33
N ILE A 138 2.45 9.69 -24.93
CA ILE A 138 2.47 10.85 -25.83
C ILE A 138 2.56 10.34 -27.25
N PHE A 139 1.75 10.94 -28.12
CA PHE A 139 1.69 10.70 -29.55
C PHE A 139 1.64 12.07 -30.21
N ASP A 140 2.79 12.52 -30.69
CA ASP A 140 3.02 13.88 -31.18
C ASP A 140 2.61 14.95 -30.14
N ASP A 141 1.51 15.67 -30.39
CA ASP A 141 0.98 16.72 -29.51
C ASP A 141 -0.21 16.27 -28.65
N SER A 142 -0.55 14.99 -28.73
CA SER A 142 -1.59 14.39 -27.90
C SER A 142 -1.00 13.58 -26.75
N ILE A 143 -1.71 13.51 -25.64
CA ILE A 143 -1.30 12.75 -24.46
C ILE A 143 -2.47 11.96 -23.87
N ILE A 144 -2.21 10.70 -23.54
CA ILE A 144 -3.10 9.86 -22.73
C ILE A 144 -2.51 9.79 -21.31
N ILE A 145 -3.30 10.14 -20.31
CA ILE A 145 -2.95 10.01 -18.89
C ILE A 145 -3.83 8.94 -18.25
N SER A 146 -3.22 7.99 -17.54
CA SER A 146 -3.93 6.86 -16.94
C SER A 146 -3.27 6.36 -15.65
N GLY A 147 -3.96 5.52 -14.88
CA GLY A 147 -3.38 4.66 -13.84
C GLY A 147 -2.96 3.28 -14.34
N ALA A 148 -3.22 2.97 -15.63
CA ALA A 148 -2.96 1.69 -16.26
C ALA A 148 -1.48 1.49 -16.64
N ASN A 149 -0.99 0.27 -16.47
CA ASN A 149 0.26 -0.16 -17.12
C ASN A 149 -0.04 -0.74 -18.50
N LEU A 150 0.99 -1.01 -19.28
CA LEU A 150 0.85 -1.65 -20.57
C LEU A 150 0.89 -3.18 -20.37
N SER A 151 -0.23 -3.78 -19.98
CA SER A 151 -0.31 -5.24 -19.94
C SER A 151 -1.70 -5.80 -20.24
N ASP A 152 -1.79 -7.08 -20.64
CA ASP A 152 -3.03 -7.78 -20.99
C ASP A 152 -4.18 -7.50 -20.01
N GLN A 153 -3.93 -7.57 -18.70
CA GLN A 153 -4.95 -7.26 -17.69
C GLN A 153 -5.55 -5.85 -17.86
N TYR A 154 -4.71 -4.85 -18.15
CA TYR A 154 -5.13 -3.46 -18.39
C TYR A 154 -5.73 -3.22 -19.78
N PHE A 155 -5.67 -4.22 -20.66
CA PHE A 155 -6.30 -4.20 -21.99
C PHE A 155 -7.58 -5.03 -22.06
N ASP A 156 -7.87 -5.87 -21.05
CA ASP A 156 -9.01 -6.78 -21.04
C ASP A 156 -10.01 -6.44 -19.92
N ASN A 157 -9.66 -6.69 -18.66
CA ASN A 157 -10.62 -6.78 -17.56
C ASN A 157 -10.17 -6.10 -16.25
N ARG A 158 -9.16 -5.22 -16.32
CA ARG A 158 -8.74 -4.39 -15.19
C ARG A 158 -9.20 -2.95 -15.40
N GLN A 159 -10.24 -2.55 -14.67
CA GLN A 159 -10.83 -1.22 -14.82
C GLN A 159 -9.89 -0.15 -14.27
N ASP A 160 -9.45 0.76 -15.15
CA ASP A 160 -8.73 1.99 -14.80
C ASP A 160 -9.44 3.20 -15.43
N ARG A 161 -8.79 4.36 -15.43
CA ARG A 161 -9.28 5.60 -16.05
C ARG A 161 -8.30 6.05 -17.12
N TYR A 162 -8.82 6.59 -18.21
CA TYR A 162 -8.02 7.01 -19.34
C TYR A 162 -8.51 8.38 -19.79
N MET A 163 -7.66 9.40 -19.64
CA MET A 163 -7.93 10.75 -20.13
C MET A 163 -7.06 11.00 -21.35
N VAL A 164 -7.69 11.36 -22.45
CA VAL A 164 -7.01 11.76 -23.67
C VAL A 164 -7.13 13.27 -23.80
N VAL A 165 -6.01 13.93 -24.03
CA VAL A 165 -5.93 15.35 -24.36
C VAL A 165 -5.30 15.45 -25.73
N GLU A 166 -6.08 15.89 -26.71
CA GLU A 166 -5.67 16.04 -28.10
C GLU A 166 -5.12 17.44 -28.36
N ASP A 167 -4.23 17.54 -29.35
CA ASP A 167 -3.70 18.80 -29.90
C ASP A 167 -3.25 19.81 -28.83
N CYS A 168 -2.54 19.32 -27.82
CA CYS A 168 -2.08 20.12 -26.68
C CYS A 168 -0.55 20.02 -26.53
N PRO A 169 0.22 20.66 -27.43
CA PRO A 169 1.68 20.59 -27.45
C PRO A 169 2.29 21.00 -26.11
N ARG A 170 1.76 22.06 -25.46
CA ARG A 170 2.25 22.53 -24.15
C ARG A 170 2.19 21.48 -23.05
N LEU A 171 1.15 20.63 -23.07
CA LEU A 171 1.01 19.54 -22.10
C LEU A 171 1.92 18.38 -22.49
N ALA A 172 1.92 17.98 -23.76
CA ALA A 172 2.80 16.93 -24.27
C ALA A 172 4.28 17.24 -24.02
N ASP A 173 4.74 18.44 -24.35
CA ASP A 173 6.12 18.90 -24.16
C ASP A 173 6.54 18.91 -22.68
N PHE A 174 5.62 19.29 -21.78
CA PHE A 174 5.89 19.28 -20.34
C PHE A 174 6.15 17.85 -19.84
N PHE A 175 5.27 16.90 -20.19
CA PHE A 175 5.42 15.50 -19.79
C PHE A 175 6.59 14.80 -20.49
N HIS A 176 6.84 15.13 -21.76
CA HIS A 176 8.02 14.67 -22.47
C HIS A 176 9.29 15.16 -21.75
N SER A 177 9.37 16.44 -21.37
CA SER A 177 10.51 17.00 -20.63
C SER A 177 10.73 16.28 -19.29
N ILE A 178 9.67 15.92 -18.55
CA ILE A 178 9.77 15.09 -17.36
C ILE A 178 10.35 13.71 -17.69
N SER A 179 9.85 13.06 -18.75
CA SER A 179 10.38 11.77 -19.22
C SER A 179 11.87 11.84 -19.55
N THR A 180 12.28 12.92 -20.24
CA THR A 180 13.66 13.17 -20.63
C THR A 180 14.55 13.37 -19.41
N ILE A 181 14.14 14.21 -18.43
CA ILE A 181 14.89 14.41 -17.18
C ILE A 181 15.12 13.06 -16.49
N MET A 182 14.08 12.26 -16.30
CA MET A 182 14.19 10.96 -15.65
C MET A 182 15.06 9.97 -16.45
N SER A 183 14.97 10.00 -17.78
CA SER A 183 15.76 9.15 -18.68
C SER A 183 17.26 9.44 -18.60
N LYS A 184 17.67 10.71 -18.38
CA LYS A 184 19.10 11.07 -18.18
C LYS A 184 19.74 10.35 -16.99
N HIS A 185 18.94 10.08 -15.96
CA HIS A 185 19.33 9.41 -14.71
C HIS A 185 18.95 7.92 -14.70
N SER A 186 18.67 7.33 -15.86
CA SER A 186 18.24 5.94 -16.01
C SER A 186 19.29 5.07 -16.69
N MET A 187 19.19 3.74 -16.50
CA MET A 187 19.90 2.80 -17.37
C MET A 187 19.29 2.80 -18.76
N GLN A 188 20.10 2.52 -19.77
CA GLN A 188 19.69 2.45 -21.17
C GLN A 188 19.83 1.01 -21.65
N LEU A 189 18.79 0.48 -22.28
CA LEU A 189 18.83 -0.82 -22.94
C LEU A 189 19.49 -0.66 -24.31
N ASP A 190 20.51 -1.47 -24.58
CA ASP A 190 21.16 -1.52 -25.90
C ASP A 190 20.53 -2.59 -26.82
N LYS A 191 20.88 -2.53 -28.11
CA LYS A 191 20.42 -3.50 -29.13
C LYS A 191 20.80 -4.96 -28.84
N PHE A 192 21.80 -5.20 -27.99
CA PHE A 192 22.20 -6.54 -27.59
C PHE A 192 21.35 -7.07 -26.41
N GLY A 193 20.52 -6.22 -25.82
CA GLY A 193 19.72 -6.53 -24.63
C GLY A 193 20.48 -6.33 -23.33
N LYS A 194 21.61 -5.59 -23.35
CA LYS A 194 22.37 -5.25 -22.15
C LYS A 194 21.96 -3.87 -21.64
N LEU A 195 21.91 -3.75 -20.32
CA LEU A 195 21.67 -2.48 -19.64
C LEU A 195 22.99 -1.79 -19.36
N ASN A 196 23.18 -0.62 -19.95
CA ASN A 196 24.36 0.20 -19.75
C ASN A 196 23.94 1.60 -19.31
N PHE A 197 24.83 2.31 -18.63
CA PHE A 197 24.63 3.72 -18.36
C PHE A 197 25.36 4.53 -19.43
N PHE A 198 24.59 5.04 -20.40
CA PHE A 198 25.05 5.99 -21.42
C PHE A 198 24.50 7.40 -21.17
N GLY A 199 23.98 7.66 -19.96
CA GLY A 199 23.27 8.90 -19.64
C GLY A 199 24.15 10.13 -19.81
N SER A 200 23.54 11.24 -20.20
CA SER A 200 24.21 12.56 -20.20
C SER A 200 24.45 13.09 -18.78
N ALA A 201 23.86 12.47 -17.76
CA ALA A 201 24.13 12.80 -16.37
C ALA A 201 25.51 12.28 -15.96
N SER A 202 26.23 13.06 -15.16
CA SER A 202 27.58 12.69 -14.67
C SER A 202 27.55 11.59 -13.59
N ILE A 203 26.38 11.24 -13.06
CA ILE A 203 26.24 10.40 -11.86
C ILE A 203 25.56 9.09 -12.21
N HIS A 204 26.26 7.97 -11.98
CA HIS A 204 25.76 6.64 -12.29
C HIS A 204 24.60 6.20 -11.36
N PRO A 205 23.46 5.68 -11.88
CA PRO A 205 22.25 5.40 -11.10
C PRO A 205 22.40 4.37 -9.96
N PHE A 206 23.41 3.49 -10.05
CA PHE A 206 23.68 2.45 -9.04
C PHE A 206 24.85 2.76 -8.10
N THR A 207 25.82 3.53 -8.56
CA THR A 207 27.13 3.66 -7.90
C THR A 207 27.48 5.09 -7.53
N GLY A 208 26.88 6.09 -8.19
CA GLY A 208 27.06 7.52 -7.86
C GLY A 208 26.19 7.95 -6.68
N SER A 209 26.38 9.14 -6.09
CA SER A 209 25.67 9.51 -4.85
C SER A 209 24.15 9.61 -5.03
N ASN A 210 23.38 9.03 -4.10
CA ASN A 210 21.92 9.16 -4.07
C ASN A 210 21.50 10.63 -3.88
N GLU A 211 22.17 11.35 -2.99
CA GLU A 211 21.87 12.75 -2.68
C GLU A 211 22.10 13.65 -3.90
N GLU A 212 23.16 13.38 -4.67
CA GLU A 212 23.46 14.14 -5.89
C GLU A 212 22.44 13.88 -7.00
N ILE A 213 22.04 12.61 -7.21
CA ILE A 213 20.97 12.24 -8.16
C ILE A 213 19.67 12.94 -7.78
N GLN A 214 19.28 12.83 -6.49
CA GLN A 214 18.05 13.45 -5.99
C GLN A 214 18.08 14.97 -6.17
N LYS A 215 19.20 15.62 -5.84
CA LYS A 215 19.39 17.06 -6.02
C LYS A 215 19.34 17.47 -7.50
N SER A 216 19.97 16.72 -8.39
CA SER A 216 19.99 17.00 -9.84
C SER A 216 18.58 16.95 -10.42
N ILE A 217 17.85 15.84 -10.20
CA ILE A 217 16.48 15.67 -10.69
C ILE A 217 15.56 16.74 -10.12
N LYS A 218 15.65 17.00 -8.80
CA LYS A 218 14.88 18.06 -8.15
C LYS A 218 15.10 19.41 -8.85
N THR A 219 16.36 19.78 -9.06
CA THR A 219 16.74 21.07 -9.67
C THR A 219 16.18 21.20 -11.09
N GLU A 220 16.40 20.20 -11.96
CA GLU A 220 15.89 20.21 -13.34
C GLU A 220 14.36 20.32 -13.41
N ILE A 221 13.66 19.64 -12.49
CA ILE A 221 12.20 19.73 -12.39
C ILE A 221 11.75 21.13 -11.95
N PHE A 222 12.38 21.72 -10.93
CA PHE A 222 12.04 23.08 -10.49
C PHE A 222 12.27 24.11 -11.61
N GLU A 223 13.39 24.01 -12.33
CA GLU A 223 13.67 24.85 -13.49
C GLU A 223 12.63 24.67 -14.61
N LEU A 224 12.17 23.45 -14.86
CA LEU A 224 11.09 23.19 -15.82
C LEU A 224 9.79 23.90 -15.40
N PHE A 225 9.40 23.78 -14.13
CA PHE A 225 8.23 24.50 -13.62
C PHE A 225 8.39 26.01 -13.72
N ASP A 226 9.56 26.56 -13.39
CA ASP A 226 9.85 27.98 -13.49
C ASP A 226 9.77 28.49 -14.92
N LYS A 227 10.29 27.75 -15.90
CA LYS A 227 10.16 28.06 -17.34
C LYS A 227 8.70 28.05 -17.82
N CYS A 228 7.87 27.21 -17.19
CA CYS A 228 6.47 27.05 -17.54
C CYS A 228 5.55 28.09 -16.86
N LYS A 229 6.06 28.89 -15.90
CA LYS A 229 5.28 29.96 -15.27
C LYS A 229 4.92 31.02 -16.30
N GLY A 230 3.63 31.36 -16.37
CA GLY A 230 3.12 32.38 -17.28
C GLY A 230 1.90 33.09 -16.70
N ASN A 231 1.62 34.30 -17.17
CA ASN A 231 0.46 35.08 -16.76
C ASN A 231 -0.83 34.42 -17.26
N VAL A 232 -1.62 33.86 -16.34
CA VAL A 232 -2.94 33.23 -16.54
C VAL A 232 -4.04 34.29 -16.75
N ASN A 233 -3.68 35.57 -16.97
CA ASN A 233 -4.56 36.71 -16.76
C ASN A 233 -5.58 36.96 -17.88
N ASN A 234 -5.48 36.28 -19.03
CA ASN A 234 -6.40 36.45 -20.17
C ASN A 234 -6.86 35.09 -20.72
N LEU A 235 -7.58 34.31 -19.91
CA LEU A 235 -8.08 33.01 -20.36
C LEU A 235 -9.59 33.04 -20.58
N THR A 236 -9.99 32.92 -21.85
CA THR A 236 -11.38 32.76 -22.30
C THR A 236 -11.86 31.31 -22.23
N ASN A 237 -10.96 30.35 -22.06
CA ASN A 237 -11.27 28.92 -21.98
C ASN A 237 -12.09 28.57 -20.74
N ASP A 238 -12.95 27.56 -20.88
CA ASP A 238 -13.76 27.04 -19.77
C ASP A 238 -13.06 25.92 -18.98
N THR A 239 -11.92 25.43 -19.51
CA THR A 239 -11.20 24.24 -19.05
C THR A 239 -9.71 24.53 -18.90
N PHE A 240 -9.16 24.10 -17.76
CA PHE A 240 -7.79 24.34 -17.33
C PHE A 240 -7.18 23.06 -16.78
N ILE A 241 -5.95 22.77 -17.20
CA ILE A 241 -5.15 21.65 -16.73
C ILE A 241 -3.98 22.21 -15.91
N TYR A 242 -3.80 21.67 -14.71
CA TYR A 242 -2.71 22.00 -13.79
C TYR A 242 -1.87 20.74 -13.57
N PRO A 243 -0.76 20.58 -14.30
CA PRO A 243 0.18 19.50 -14.06
C PRO A 243 0.90 19.74 -12.73
N PHE A 244 0.96 18.73 -11.86
CA PHE A 244 1.84 18.74 -10.70
C PHE A 244 2.37 17.34 -10.41
N LEU A 245 3.39 17.27 -9.56
CA LEU A 245 4.21 16.10 -9.29
C LEU A 245 4.23 15.75 -7.80
N GLN A 246 4.45 14.47 -7.52
CA GLN A 246 4.61 13.94 -6.16
C GLN A 246 5.72 12.88 -6.16
N MET A 247 6.94 13.37 -6.12
CA MET A 247 8.13 12.54 -6.10
C MET A 247 8.84 12.76 -4.77
N GLY A 248 8.39 12.08 -3.71
CA GLY A 248 8.91 12.33 -2.35
C GLY A 248 10.40 12.02 -2.19
N VAL A 249 10.95 11.10 -2.98
CA VAL A 249 12.39 10.79 -3.13
C VAL A 249 13.19 12.05 -3.45
N PHE A 250 12.58 12.97 -4.18
CA PHE A 250 13.18 14.24 -4.58
C PHE A 250 12.63 15.42 -3.75
N ASP A 251 11.88 15.14 -2.68
CA ASP A 251 11.17 16.11 -1.85
C ASP A 251 10.24 17.03 -2.68
N ILE A 252 9.60 16.46 -3.69
CA ILE A 252 8.56 17.12 -4.49
C ILE A 252 7.22 16.60 -3.99
N LYS A 253 6.48 17.44 -3.25
CA LYS A 253 5.24 17.05 -2.54
C LYS A 253 4.02 17.90 -2.94
N GLN A 254 3.84 18.19 -4.23
CA GLN A 254 2.81 19.14 -4.68
C GLN A 254 1.38 18.58 -4.46
N GLU A 255 1.16 17.27 -4.64
CA GLU A 255 -0.15 16.64 -4.37
C GLU A 255 -0.55 16.79 -2.91
N VAL A 256 0.34 16.40 -2.01
CA VAL A 256 0.11 16.47 -0.56
C VAL A 256 -0.24 17.89 -0.15
N ARG A 257 0.48 18.90 -0.68
CA ARG A 257 0.22 20.32 -0.41
C ARG A 257 -1.15 20.77 -0.96
N PHE A 258 -1.48 20.38 -2.19
CA PHE A 258 -2.77 20.67 -2.81
C PHE A 258 -3.93 20.08 -1.99
N LEU A 259 -3.88 18.78 -1.68
CA LEU A 259 -4.92 18.08 -0.92
C LEU A 259 -5.04 18.65 0.49
N ARG A 260 -3.93 18.93 1.17
CA ARG A 260 -3.94 19.60 2.47
C ARG A 260 -4.67 20.94 2.40
N ASN A 261 -4.39 21.77 1.39
CA ASN A 261 -5.05 23.06 1.24
C ASN A 261 -6.52 22.92 0.86
N LEU A 262 -6.86 21.96 -0.02
CA LEU A 262 -8.23 21.63 -0.38
C LEU A 262 -9.07 21.27 0.84
N PHE A 263 -8.62 20.29 1.64
CA PHE A 263 -9.39 19.83 2.79
C PHE A 263 -9.40 20.81 3.96
N ASN A 264 -8.34 21.61 4.15
CA ASN A 264 -8.22 22.49 5.31
C ASN A 264 -8.70 23.93 5.09
N LYS A 265 -8.62 24.47 3.86
CA LYS A 265 -8.81 25.91 3.59
C LYS A 265 -9.97 26.24 2.66
N GLU A 266 -10.48 25.29 1.89
CA GLU A 266 -11.51 25.58 0.89
C GLU A 266 -12.91 25.48 1.53
N GLU A 267 -13.58 26.63 1.68
CA GLU A 267 -14.87 26.73 2.36
C GLU A 267 -16.05 26.48 1.43
N ASN A 268 -15.86 26.62 0.11
CA ASN A 268 -16.93 26.55 -0.88
C ASN A 268 -17.11 25.15 -1.49
N ILE A 269 -16.59 24.10 -0.85
CA ILE A 269 -16.81 22.73 -1.33
C ILE A 269 -18.26 22.32 -1.03
N LYS A 270 -18.93 21.76 -2.03
CA LYS A 270 -20.25 21.12 -1.90
C LYS A 270 -20.08 19.62 -1.62
N GLU A 271 -19.24 18.96 -2.42
CA GLU A 271 -19.10 17.51 -2.43
C GLU A 271 -17.72 17.10 -2.96
N ILE A 272 -17.16 16.06 -2.37
CA ILE A 272 -15.96 15.38 -2.84
C ILE A 272 -16.32 13.94 -3.16
N ASN A 273 -15.90 13.46 -4.33
CA ASN A 273 -15.97 12.05 -4.70
C ASN A 273 -14.55 11.51 -4.82
N LEU A 274 -14.18 10.54 -3.99
CA LEU A 274 -12.89 9.87 -3.98
C LEU A 274 -13.07 8.45 -4.51
N ILE A 275 -12.19 8.04 -5.41
CA ILE A 275 -12.06 6.66 -5.85
C ILE A 275 -10.65 6.19 -5.50
N THR A 276 -10.53 5.00 -4.92
CA THR A 276 -9.23 4.36 -4.68
C THR A 276 -9.30 2.86 -4.92
N ALA A 277 -8.32 2.30 -5.62
CA ALA A 277 -8.27 0.86 -5.87
C ALA A 277 -7.99 0.07 -4.58
N TYR A 278 -7.18 0.65 -3.70
CA TYR A 278 -6.75 0.05 -2.45
C TYR A 278 -7.01 1.06 -1.34
N PHE A 279 -7.92 0.72 -0.42
CA PHE A 279 -8.22 1.61 0.70
C PHE A 279 -7.08 1.53 1.72
N ASN A 280 -6.10 2.41 1.62
CA ASN A 280 -4.95 2.48 2.52
C ASN A 280 -4.47 3.93 2.72
N LEU A 281 -5.42 4.82 2.98
CA LEU A 281 -5.13 6.23 3.23
C LEU A 281 -4.07 6.39 4.34
N CYS A 282 -3.07 7.24 4.12
CA CYS A 282 -2.18 7.61 5.22
C CYS A 282 -2.93 8.40 6.30
N ASP A 283 -2.39 8.41 7.52
CA ASP A 283 -3.02 9.08 8.66
C ASP A 283 -3.29 10.56 8.36
N GLU A 284 -2.37 11.24 7.68
CA GLU A 284 -2.54 12.65 7.30
C GLU A 284 -3.76 12.88 6.39
N TYR A 285 -3.94 12.05 5.36
CA TYR A 285 -5.12 12.12 4.48
C TYR A 285 -6.39 11.75 5.22
N ALA A 286 -6.33 10.70 6.04
CA ALA A 286 -7.48 10.25 6.82
C ALA A 286 -7.93 11.34 7.80
N ASP A 287 -7.00 11.97 8.50
CA ASP A 287 -7.27 13.05 9.44
C ASP A 287 -7.86 14.28 8.75
N TRP A 288 -7.34 14.68 7.59
CA TRP A 288 -7.91 15.80 6.82
C TRP A 288 -9.33 15.51 6.36
N MET A 289 -9.61 14.28 5.91
CA MET A 289 -10.94 13.88 5.49
C MET A 289 -11.91 13.83 6.68
N LEU A 290 -11.48 13.28 7.83
CA LEU A 290 -12.33 13.08 9.01
C LEU A 290 -12.62 14.35 9.82
N GLN A 291 -12.09 15.51 9.47
CA GLN A 291 -12.46 16.75 10.15
C GLN A 291 -13.96 17.06 9.98
N LYS A 292 -14.60 17.67 11.00
CA LYS A 292 -16.00 18.10 10.89
C LYS A 292 -16.13 19.19 9.82
N ARG A 293 -16.90 18.90 8.76
CA ARG A 293 -17.05 19.76 7.58
C ARG A 293 -18.51 19.82 7.10
N PRO A 294 -18.90 20.89 6.37
CA PRO A 294 -20.26 21.07 5.85
C PRO A 294 -20.52 20.38 4.51
N PHE A 295 -19.53 19.70 3.91
CA PHE A 295 -19.63 19.09 2.58
C PHE A 295 -19.66 17.56 2.62
N LEU A 296 -20.20 16.95 1.57
CA LEU A 296 -20.28 15.50 1.41
C LEU A 296 -18.97 14.91 0.91
N VAL A 297 -18.63 13.70 1.34
CA VAL A 297 -17.45 12.94 0.90
C VAL A 297 -17.86 11.52 0.52
N ASN A 298 -18.02 11.24 -0.76
CA ASN A 298 -18.29 9.90 -1.24
C ASN A 298 -16.97 9.19 -1.52
N ILE A 299 -16.81 7.96 -1.05
CA ILE A 299 -15.62 7.15 -1.27
C ILE A 299 -16.03 5.83 -1.89
N VAL A 300 -15.46 5.54 -3.07
CA VAL A 300 -15.57 4.24 -3.73
C VAL A 300 -14.23 3.53 -3.68
N PHE A 301 -14.26 2.25 -3.33
CA PHE A 301 -13.08 1.40 -3.35
C PHE A 301 -13.39 0.01 -3.89
N GLY A 302 -12.37 -0.71 -4.37
CA GLY A 302 -12.56 -2.07 -4.89
C GLY A 302 -12.91 -3.06 -3.78
N SER A 303 -13.83 -3.98 -4.07
CA SER A 303 -14.11 -5.11 -3.18
C SER A 303 -12.89 -6.03 -3.02
N SER A 304 -12.93 -6.88 -2.00
CA SER A 304 -11.89 -7.92 -1.78
C SER A 304 -11.67 -8.79 -3.03
N ARG A 305 -12.74 -9.09 -3.77
CA ARG A 305 -12.76 -9.96 -4.97
C ARG A 305 -12.12 -9.33 -6.20
N THR A 306 -12.20 -8.01 -6.31
CA THR A 306 -11.68 -7.26 -7.46
C THR A 306 -10.24 -6.80 -7.26
N ASN A 307 -9.61 -7.16 -6.13
CA ASN A 307 -8.20 -6.92 -5.90
C ASN A 307 -7.33 -7.86 -6.77
N GLY A 308 -6.24 -7.35 -7.34
CA GLY A 308 -5.33 -8.15 -8.17
C GLY A 308 -4.63 -9.31 -7.46
N PHE A 309 -4.69 -9.37 -6.12
CA PHE A 309 -4.17 -10.48 -5.31
C PHE A 309 -5.25 -11.44 -4.81
N TYR A 310 -6.53 -11.22 -5.17
CA TYR A 310 -7.62 -12.10 -4.77
C TYR A 310 -7.39 -13.54 -5.26
N GLY A 311 -7.69 -14.53 -4.40
CA GLY A 311 -7.44 -15.94 -4.68
C GLY A 311 -5.95 -16.34 -4.75
N GLY A 312 -5.02 -15.41 -4.51
CA GLY A 312 -3.59 -15.68 -4.54
C GLY A 312 -3.16 -16.64 -3.43
N THR A 313 -2.23 -17.56 -3.74
CA THR A 313 -1.65 -18.46 -2.75
C THR A 313 -0.64 -17.74 -1.85
N GLY A 314 -0.62 -18.00 -0.54
CA GLY A 314 0.35 -17.41 0.37
C GLY A 314 -0.02 -16.00 0.85
N LEU A 315 0.97 -15.15 1.15
CA LEU A 315 0.74 -13.85 1.80
C LEU A 315 0.03 -12.83 0.93
N SER A 316 0.25 -12.89 -0.39
CA SER A 316 -0.46 -12.03 -1.32
C SER A 316 -1.97 -12.23 -1.23
N GLY A 317 -2.46 -13.45 -0.97
CA GLY A 317 -3.88 -13.72 -0.80
C GLY A 317 -4.54 -13.01 0.38
N SER A 318 -3.76 -12.56 1.37
CA SER A 318 -4.25 -11.79 2.52
C SER A 318 -4.33 -10.28 2.25
N VAL A 319 -3.68 -9.77 1.20
CA VAL A 319 -3.64 -8.33 0.87
C VAL A 319 -5.04 -7.72 0.68
N PRO A 320 -6.00 -8.37 -0.02
CA PRO A 320 -7.35 -7.81 -0.17
C PRO A 320 -8.06 -7.60 1.17
N LEU A 321 -7.86 -8.53 2.13
CA LEU A 321 -8.44 -8.44 3.46
C LEU A 321 -7.83 -7.32 4.30
N LEU A 322 -6.54 -7.01 4.10
CA LEU A 322 -5.89 -5.89 4.77
C LEU A 322 -6.53 -4.55 4.36
N TYR A 323 -6.74 -4.35 3.06
CA TYR A 323 -7.40 -3.14 2.56
C TYR A 323 -8.85 -3.04 3.02
N LEU A 324 -9.57 -4.17 3.08
CA LEU A 324 -10.90 -4.20 3.69
C LEU A 324 -10.84 -3.77 5.16
N GLN A 325 -9.89 -4.29 5.95
CA GLN A 325 -9.73 -3.91 7.35
C GLN A 325 -9.46 -2.41 7.52
N ASN A 326 -8.56 -1.84 6.71
CA ASN A 326 -8.27 -0.40 6.72
C ASN A 326 -9.53 0.45 6.42
N SER A 327 -10.35 0.02 5.47
CA SER A 327 -11.63 0.71 5.16
C SER A 327 -12.59 0.68 6.35
N LEU A 328 -12.69 -0.46 7.03
CA LEU A 328 -13.55 -0.62 8.20
C LEU A 328 -13.08 0.24 9.38
N ASP A 329 -11.76 0.33 9.59
CA ASP A 329 -11.19 1.16 10.65
C ASP A 329 -11.40 2.65 10.38
N PHE A 330 -11.29 3.08 9.12
CA PHE A 330 -11.65 4.45 8.74
C PHE A 330 -13.14 4.75 8.99
N ILE A 331 -14.04 3.82 8.63
CA ILE A 331 -15.48 3.95 8.88
C ILE A 331 -15.80 3.99 10.39
N ARG A 332 -15.07 3.23 11.21
CA ARG A 332 -15.22 3.28 12.68
C ARG A 332 -14.78 4.63 13.23
N LYS A 333 -13.59 5.09 12.84
CA LYS A 333 -13.05 6.39 13.23
C LYS A 333 -14.02 7.52 12.85
N SER A 334 -14.66 7.46 11.69
CA SER A 334 -15.66 8.49 11.31
C SER A 334 -16.86 8.48 12.26
N LYS A 335 -17.40 7.31 12.61
CA LYS A 335 -18.51 7.23 13.59
C LYS A 335 -18.11 7.75 14.97
N GLU A 336 -16.91 7.40 15.43
CA GLU A 336 -16.37 7.85 16.73
C GLU A 336 -16.23 9.38 16.81
N GLN A 337 -15.96 10.07 15.70
CA GLN A 337 -15.91 11.54 15.65
C GLN A 337 -17.28 12.24 15.65
N GLY A 338 -18.36 11.48 15.84
CA GLY A 338 -19.72 12.01 15.99
C GLY A 338 -20.41 12.30 14.65
N PHE A 339 -19.96 11.69 13.56
CA PHE A 339 -20.69 11.71 12.28
C PHE A 339 -21.85 10.69 12.31
N GLU A 340 -22.87 10.93 13.14
CA GLU A 340 -24.04 10.04 13.29
C GLU A 340 -24.94 10.02 12.04
N LYS A 341 -25.06 11.17 11.35
CA LYS A 341 -25.53 11.28 9.96
C LYS A 341 -24.32 11.59 9.11
N SER A 342 -23.75 10.55 8.53
CA SER A 342 -22.44 10.59 7.88
C SER A 342 -22.41 11.57 6.70
N PRO A 343 -21.53 12.59 6.69
CA PRO A 343 -21.20 13.27 5.43
C PRO A 343 -20.46 12.32 4.48
N PHE A 344 -20.06 11.13 4.95
CA PHE A 344 -19.42 10.11 4.14
C PHE A 344 -20.39 9.07 3.59
N THR A 345 -20.29 8.79 2.30
CA THR A 345 -20.87 7.60 1.68
C THR A 345 -19.74 6.65 1.30
N PHE A 346 -19.82 5.38 1.71
CA PHE A 346 -18.84 4.36 1.35
C PHE A 346 -19.46 3.35 0.41
N MET A 347 -18.77 3.03 -0.68
CA MET A 347 -19.24 2.13 -1.73
C MET A 347 -18.13 1.18 -2.15
N GLU A 348 -18.48 -0.08 -2.36
CA GLU A 348 -17.59 -1.10 -2.89
C GLU A 348 -17.89 -1.32 -4.38
N TRP A 349 -16.86 -1.27 -5.21
CA TRP A 349 -16.92 -1.68 -6.61
C TRP A 349 -16.66 -3.17 -6.72
N ASP A 350 -17.59 -3.91 -7.31
CA ASP A 350 -17.48 -5.34 -7.54
C ASP A 350 -18.02 -5.69 -8.92
N ARG A 351 -17.27 -6.51 -9.67
CA ARG A 351 -17.67 -7.00 -10.97
C ARG A 351 -16.98 -8.34 -11.20
N ASP A 352 -17.79 -9.38 -11.41
CA ASP A 352 -17.28 -10.75 -11.54
C ASP A 352 -16.32 -10.89 -12.72
N GLY A 353 -15.19 -11.56 -12.50
CA GLY A 353 -14.13 -11.72 -13.49
C GLY A 353 -13.32 -10.45 -13.82
N TRP A 354 -13.55 -9.33 -13.11
CA TRP A 354 -12.82 -8.08 -13.32
C TRP A 354 -11.99 -7.69 -12.10
N THR A 355 -10.93 -6.90 -12.32
CA THR A 355 -10.16 -6.28 -11.23
C THR A 355 -10.28 -4.77 -11.27
N PHE A 356 -10.21 -4.13 -10.10
CA PHE A 356 -10.37 -2.69 -9.94
C PHE A 356 -9.03 -1.99 -9.72
N HIS A 357 -8.76 -0.96 -10.52
CA HIS A 357 -7.52 -0.17 -10.41
C HIS A 357 -7.72 1.34 -10.67
N ALA A 358 -8.96 1.82 -10.69
CA ALA A 358 -9.22 3.26 -10.78
C ALA A 358 -8.86 3.96 -9.46
N LYS A 359 -8.39 5.21 -9.55
CA LYS A 359 -8.22 6.14 -8.41
C LYS A 359 -8.93 7.45 -8.71
N GLY A 360 -8.70 8.53 -7.99
CA GLY A 360 -9.14 9.86 -8.39
C GLY A 360 -9.96 10.62 -7.38
N LEU A 361 -10.04 11.92 -7.59
CA LEU A 361 -10.80 12.83 -6.74
C LEU A 361 -11.60 13.80 -7.62
N TRP A 362 -12.87 13.99 -7.35
CA TRP A 362 -13.70 15.02 -7.97
C TRP A 362 -14.21 15.97 -6.89
N ILE A 363 -14.23 17.26 -7.21
CA ILE A 363 -14.55 18.33 -6.26
C ILE A 363 -15.64 19.18 -6.89
N GLU A 364 -16.81 19.19 -6.26
CA GLU A 364 -17.89 20.12 -6.58
C GLU A 364 -17.82 21.31 -5.65
N PHE A 365 -18.00 22.51 -6.20
CA PHE A 365 -18.04 23.74 -5.45
C PHE A 365 -19.47 24.28 -5.40
N LEU A 366 -19.84 24.90 -4.28
CA LEU A 366 -21.07 25.66 -4.12
C LEU A 366 -21.11 26.80 -5.16
N ASN A 367 -22.28 27.02 -5.76
CA ASN A 367 -22.54 28.12 -6.70
C ASN A 367 -21.58 28.17 -7.91
N SER A 368 -20.92 27.07 -8.26
CA SER A 368 -20.02 26.97 -9.40
C SER A 368 -20.49 25.91 -10.39
N LYS A 369 -20.44 26.25 -11.69
CA LYS A 369 -20.62 25.24 -12.75
C LYS A 369 -19.38 24.39 -12.96
N ARG A 370 -18.21 24.86 -12.52
CA ARG A 370 -16.91 24.20 -12.70
C ARG A 370 -16.72 23.08 -11.66
N ILE A 371 -16.16 21.96 -12.11
CA ILE A 371 -15.80 20.82 -11.27
C ILE A 371 -14.29 20.65 -11.29
N GLY A 372 -13.71 20.46 -10.11
CA GLY A 372 -12.32 20.06 -9.96
C GLY A 372 -12.18 18.56 -10.16
N THR A 373 -11.13 18.11 -10.85
CA THR A 373 -10.84 16.67 -10.93
C THR A 373 -9.36 16.39 -10.85
N VAL A 374 -9.02 15.35 -10.12
CA VAL A 374 -7.67 14.87 -9.92
C VAL A 374 -7.52 13.50 -10.58
N ILE A 375 -6.68 13.45 -11.62
CA ILE A 375 -6.32 12.21 -12.33
C ILE A 375 -4.86 11.89 -12.11
N GLY A 376 -4.57 10.66 -11.71
CA GLY A 376 -3.21 10.19 -11.62
C GLY A 376 -3.12 8.83 -10.97
N SER A 377 -1.89 8.47 -10.61
CA SER A 377 -1.53 7.13 -10.18
C SER A 377 -1.46 6.93 -8.66
N SER A 378 -1.74 7.99 -7.87
CA SER A 378 -1.77 7.95 -6.41
C SER A 378 -2.84 7.00 -5.87
N ASN A 379 -2.49 6.17 -4.89
CA ASN A 379 -3.46 5.47 -4.03
C ASN A 379 -3.69 6.22 -2.69
N TYR A 380 -3.09 7.41 -2.53
CA TYR A 380 -3.18 8.22 -1.31
C TYR A 380 -2.60 7.54 -0.04
N GLU A 381 -1.62 6.65 -0.22
CA GLU A 381 -0.95 5.92 0.88
C GLU A 381 0.35 6.63 1.33
N ARG A 382 0.86 6.31 2.53
CA ARG A 382 2.11 6.92 3.05
C ARG A 382 3.34 6.59 2.20
N VAL A 383 3.27 5.49 1.45
CA VAL A 383 4.33 4.96 0.57
C VAL A 383 4.60 5.88 -0.65
N PHE A 384 3.81 6.93 -0.87
CA PHE A 384 4.02 7.91 -1.96
C PHE A 384 5.01 9.05 -1.64
N ASP A 385 5.89 8.81 -0.67
CA ASP A 385 7.18 9.51 -0.61
C ASP A 385 8.18 8.98 -1.67
N HIS A 386 7.76 8.17 -2.68
CA HIS A 386 8.64 7.68 -3.75
C HIS A 386 8.12 7.90 -5.18
N VAL A 387 9.02 7.93 -6.18
CA VAL A 387 8.89 8.52 -7.55
C VAL A 387 7.57 8.21 -8.26
N GLY A 388 6.55 9.05 -8.02
CA GLY A 388 5.24 8.94 -8.65
C GLY A 388 4.84 10.25 -9.33
N PHE A 389 4.35 10.16 -10.56
CA PHE A 389 3.48 11.21 -11.07
C PHE A 389 2.11 10.94 -10.44
N SER A 390 1.77 11.65 -9.37
CA SER A 390 0.62 11.24 -8.57
C SER A 390 -0.69 11.86 -9.05
N SER A 391 -0.69 13.07 -9.64
CA SER A 391 -1.95 13.72 -10.05
C SER A 391 -1.80 14.94 -10.97
N ILE A 392 -2.70 15.08 -11.93
CA ILE A 392 -3.06 16.32 -12.65
C ILE A 392 -4.38 16.81 -12.04
N VAL A 393 -4.45 18.10 -11.68
CA VAL A 393 -5.70 18.75 -11.28
C VAL A 393 -6.24 19.47 -12.49
N LYS A 394 -7.49 19.20 -12.82
CA LYS A 394 -8.24 19.86 -13.87
C LYS A 394 -9.34 20.69 -13.24
N PHE A 395 -9.56 21.91 -13.74
CA PHE A 395 -10.75 22.69 -13.46
C PHE A 395 -11.46 22.97 -14.78
N GLY A 396 -12.69 22.50 -14.96
CA GLY A 396 -13.46 22.80 -16.17
C GLY A 396 -14.87 22.23 -16.17
N SER A 397 -15.67 22.66 -17.14
CA SER A 397 -17.05 22.18 -17.34
C SER A 397 -17.09 20.69 -17.70
N ILE A 398 -16.14 20.23 -18.52
CA ILE A 398 -16.05 18.85 -19.01
C ILE A 398 -15.69 17.83 -17.92
N CYS A 399 -15.13 18.29 -16.79
CA CYS A 399 -14.92 17.46 -15.61
C CYS A 399 -16.24 16.88 -15.07
N ARG A 400 -17.38 17.52 -15.37
CA ARG A 400 -18.72 17.00 -15.03
C ARG A 400 -19.08 15.77 -15.83
N ASN A 401 -18.92 15.81 -17.15
CA ASN A 401 -19.18 14.65 -18.01
C ASN A 401 -18.27 13.49 -17.65
N TRP A 402 -17.02 13.78 -17.26
CA TRP A 402 -16.12 12.75 -16.78
C TRP A 402 -16.47 12.21 -15.41
N ARG A 403 -16.80 13.09 -14.45
CA ARG A 403 -17.36 12.68 -13.16
C ARG A 403 -18.54 11.76 -13.39
N ASP A 404 -19.48 12.14 -14.25
CA ASP A 404 -20.69 11.37 -14.53
C ASP A 404 -20.41 10.08 -15.29
N MET A 405 -19.40 10.04 -16.16
CA MET A 405 -18.98 8.83 -16.85
C MET A 405 -18.23 7.88 -15.90
N ALA A 406 -17.28 8.39 -15.12
CA ALA A 406 -16.57 7.62 -14.09
C ALA A 406 -17.57 7.14 -13.04
N ILE A 407 -18.51 8.02 -12.64
CA ILE A 407 -19.67 7.67 -11.83
C ILE A 407 -20.45 6.58 -12.54
N GLN A 408 -20.92 6.71 -13.76
CA GLN A 408 -21.72 5.67 -14.41
C GLN A 408 -20.96 4.35 -14.66
N LEU A 409 -19.65 4.35 -14.87
CA LEU A 409 -18.87 3.12 -14.99
C LEU A 409 -18.63 2.43 -13.64
N ILE A 410 -18.62 3.21 -12.56
CA ILE A 410 -18.27 2.76 -11.21
C ILE A 410 -19.54 2.58 -10.34
N TRP A 411 -20.43 3.56 -10.34
CA TRP A 411 -21.80 3.57 -9.83
C TRP A 411 -22.87 3.04 -10.80
N GLY A 412 -22.84 3.25 -12.12
CA GLY A 412 -23.97 2.89 -13.00
C GLY A 412 -24.22 1.37 -13.18
N ASN A 413 -23.25 0.53 -12.82
CA ASN A 413 -23.45 -0.92 -12.60
C ASN A 413 -24.06 -1.23 -11.21
N LEU A 414 -24.92 -0.33 -10.71
CA LEU A 414 -25.61 -0.37 -9.42
C LEU A 414 -26.47 -1.64 -9.21
N THR A 415 -26.75 -2.42 -10.26
CA THR A 415 -27.40 -3.73 -10.13
C THR A 415 -26.53 -4.78 -9.44
N ASP A 416 -25.21 -4.61 -9.47
CA ASP A 416 -24.23 -5.51 -8.84
C ASP A 416 -23.51 -4.86 -7.63
N ILE A 417 -23.99 -3.72 -7.12
CA ILE A 417 -23.65 -3.26 -5.77
C ILE A 417 -24.43 -4.11 -4.77
N ASN A 418 -24.04 -5.38 -4.68
CA ASN A 418 -24.14 -6.05 -3.40
C ASN A 418 -23.13 -5.35 -2.50
N PHE A 419 -23.57 -4.83 -1.35
CA PHE A 419 -22.68 -4.86 -0.18
C PHE A 419 -22.11 -6.28 -0.19
N SER A 420 -20.81 -6.44 -0.41
CA SER A 420 -20.23 -7.77 -0.55
C SER A 420 -20.83 -8.66 0.53
N PRO A 421 -21.14 -9.93 0.26
CA PRO A 421 -21.43 -10.87 1.32
C PRO A 421 -20.39 -10.83 2.43
N ASP A 422 -19.19 -10.25 2.23
CA ASP A 422 -18.17 -9.90 3.23
C ASP A 422 -18.55 -8.69 4.11
N PHE A 423 -19.16 -7.64 3.55
CA PHE A 423 -19.68 -6.47 4.29
C PHE A 423 -21.00 -6.81 5.01
N ILE A 424 -21.84 -7.63 4.38
CA ILE A 424 -23.03 -8.26 5.00
C ILE A 424 -22.62 -9.38 5.96
N TYR A 425 -21.55 -10.14 5.66
CA TYR A 425 -20.93 -11.09 6.59
C TYR A 425 -20.51 -10.27 7.77
N TYR A 426 -19.79 -9.15 7.63
CA TYR A 426 -19.38 -8.29 8.75
C TYR A 426 -20.58 -7.78 9.58
N ARG A 427 -21.69 -7.38 8.93
CA ARG A 427 -22.95 -7.05 9.63
C ARG A 427 -23.53 -8.24 10.42
N ARG A 428 -23.48 -9.47 9.87
CA ARG A 428 -23.85 -10.73 10.57
C ARG A 428 -22.74 -11.28 11.49
N ALA A 429 -21.53 -10.81 11.30
CA ALA A 429 -20.27 -11.22 11.91
C ALA A 429 -19.79 -10.18 12.93
N ARG A 430 -20.74 -9.44 13.51
CA ARG A 430 -20.67 -9.16 14.95
C ARG A 430 -20.43 -10.43 15.78
N ASN A 431 -20.64 -11.62 15.20
CA ASN A 431 -20.25 -12.93 15.75
C ASN A 431 -18.90 -13.50 15.24
N ILE A 432 -18.12 -12.80 14.39
CA ILE A 432 -16.76 -13.22 14.01
C ILE A 432 -15.75 -12.28 14.65
N GLU A 433 -15.63 -12.43 15.96
CA GLU A 433 -14.45 -12.06 16.75
C GLU A 433 -13.30 -13.06 16.57
N LYS A 434 -13.26 -13.76 15.44
CA LYS A 434 -12.35 -14.88 15.20
C LYS A 434 -11.79 -14.85 13.78
N PHE A 435 -11.26 -13.70 13.37
CA PHE A 435 -10.20 -13.74 12.35
C PHE A 435 -8.90 -14.18 13.03
N ARG A 436 -8.73 -15.49 13.20
CA ARG A 436 -7.42 -16.08 13.51
C ARG A 436 -6.59 -15.94 12.25
N ILE A 437 -5.54 -15.11 12.27
CA ILE A 437 -4.46 -15.18 11.27
C ILE A 437 -4.00 -16.64 11.28
N GLY A 438 -4.39 -17.38 10.24
CA GLY A 438 -4.19 -18.82 10.14
C GLY A 438 -2.70 -19.11 10.27
N GLN A 439 -2.38 -20.08 11.14
CA GLN A 439 -1.06 -20.65 11.41
C GLN A 439 0.01 -20.23 10.40
N LEU A 440 0.81 -19.23 10.78
CA LEU A 440 1.94 -18.81 9.95
C LEU A 440 2.98 -19.93 9.94
N SER A 441 3.36 -20.42 8.77
CA SER A 441 4.49 -21.34 8.65
C SER A 441 5.82 -20.63 8.95
N VAL A 442 6.81 -21.39 9.41
CA VAL A 442 8.15 -20.91 9.79
C VAL A 442 8.83 -20.06 8.70
N SER A 443 8.59 -20.36 7.42
CA SER A 443 9.12 -19.61 6.28
C SER A 443 8.51 -18.21 6.10
N LYS A 444 7.31 -17.94 6.62
CA LYS A 444 6.53 -16.71 6.35
C LYS A 444 6.78 -15.59 7.36
N MET A 445 7.21 -15.85 8.60
CA MET A 445 7.50 -14.77 9.57
C MET A 445 8.66 -13.86 9.13
N ARG A 446 9.64 -14.39 8.37
CA ARG A 446 10.72 -13.59 7.77
C ARG A 446 10.24 -12.46 6.85
N GLN A 447 9.02 -12.56 6.32
CA GLN A 447 8.50 -11.60 5.34
C GLN A 447 7.61 -10.51 5.99
N PHE A 448 7.42 -10.57 7.32
CA PHE A 448 6.45 -9.75 8.05
C PHE A 448 7.05 -8.67 8.97
N PHE A 449 8.23 -8.14 8.62
CA PHE A 449 8.94 -7.12 9.44
C PHE A 449 8.11 -5.88 9.74
N ILE A 450 7.30 -5.42 8.78
CA ILE A 450 6.47 -4.21 8.91
C ILE A 450 5.31 -4.41 9.88
N LEU A 451 4.80 -5.63 10.03
CA LEU A 451 3.67 -5.92 10.93
C LEU A 451 4.14 -6.16 12.38
N CYS A 452 5.36 -6.66 12.59
CA CYS A 452 5.91 -6.92 13.92
C CYS A 452 5.90 -5.70 14.86
N GLN A 453 6.05 -4.49 14.32
CA GLN A 453 6.01 -3.26 15.11
C GLN A 453 4.59 -2.89 15.58
N TYR A 454 3.52 -3.47 15.04
CA TYR A 454 2.14 -3.17 15.43
C TYR A 454 1.49 -4.27 16.28
N LEU A 455 2.22 -5.36 16.56
CA LEU A 455 1.70 -6.49 17.33
C LEU A 455 1.74 -6.20 18.82
N GLU A 456 0.59 -6.32 19.48
CA GLU A 456 0.51 -6.35 20.95
C GLU A 456 0.36 -7.77 21.52
N TYR A 457 -0.15 -8.71 20.72
CA TYR A 457 -0.46 -10.08 21.15
C TYR A 457 0.31 -11.12 20.32
N PHE A 458 0.93 -12.08 21.00
CA PHE A 458 1.74 -13.11 20.38
C PHE A 458 1.42 -14.50 20.95
N ARG A 459 0.97 -15.43 20.10
CA ARG A 459 0.58 -16.78 20.52
C ARG A 459 1.28 -17.86 19.71
N ILE A 460 1.79 -18.89 20.40
CA ILE A 460 2.41 -20.06 19.76
C ILE A 460 1.66 -21.32 20.20
N VAL A 461 1.17 -22.10 19.24
CA VAL A 461 0.29 -23.26 19.50
C VAL A 461 0.92 -24.62 19.16
N LYS A 462 2.06 -24.66 18.44
CA LYS A 462 2.85 -25.88 18.22
C LYS A 462 4.32 -25.63 18.53
N GLU A 463 5.06 -26.69 18.79
CA GLU A 463 6.48 -26.64 19.08
C GLU A 463 7.28 -26.10 17.89
N ILE A 464 8.22 -25.20 18.18
CA ILE A 464 9.14 -24.62 17.20
C ILE A 464 10.53 -24.60 17.82
N ASN A 465 11.59 -24.57 17.01
CA ASN A 465 12.95 -24.45 17.52
C ASN A 465 13.24 -22.99 17.97
N SER A 466 13.54 -22.81 19.27
CA SER A 466 13.82 -21.50 19.91
C SER A 466 15.04 -20.79 19.31
N THR A 467 16.11 -21.54 19.03
CA THR A 467 17.42 -21.01 18.61
C THR A 467 17.48 -20.54 17.16
N THR A 468 16.60 -21.04 16.29
CA THR A 468 16.62 -20.73 14.85
C THR A 468 15.54 -19.76 14.42
N PHE A 469 14.48 -19.58 15.20
CA PHE A 469 13.28 -18.92 14.70
C PHE A 469 12.71 -17.83 15.61
N VAL A 470 12.21 -18.20 16.79
CA VAL A 470 11.39 -17.28 17.60
C VAL A 470 12.26 -16.19 18.26
N GLY A 471 13.40 -16.57 18.86
CA GLY A 471 14.31 -15.62 19.49
C GLY A 471 14.91 -14.59 18.54
N ARG A 472 15.20 -15.00 17.29
CA ARG A 472 15.81 -14.13 16.28
C ARG A 472 14.92 -12.97 15.85
N TYR A 473 13.62 -12.96 16.14
CA TYR A 473 12.72 -11.88 15.71
C TYR A 473 12.07 -11.14 16.88
N PHE A 474 12.35 -11.53 18.11
CA PHE A 474 11.79 -10.88 19.30
C PHE A 474 12.21 -9.41 19.44
N TYR A 475 13.42 -9.06 18.99
CA TYR A 475 13.88 -7.67 18.94
C TYR A 475 13.07 -6.77 17.99
N LEU A 476 12.30 -7.35 17.06
CA LEU A 476 11.45 -6.62 16.11
C LEU A 476 10.01 -6.46 16.61
N MET A 477 9.63 -7.20 17.65
CA MET A 477 8.27 -7.22 18.20
C MET A 477 8.13 -6.24 19.37
N ASN A 478 8.49 -4.98 19.14
CA ASN A 478 8.66 -4.01 20.23
C ASN A 478 7.38 -3.65 20.99
N ASN A 479 6.20 -3.87 20.42
CA ASN A 479 4.93 -3.52 21.04
C ASN A 479 4.19 -4.69 21.71
N VAL A 480 4.74 -5.91 21.69
CA VAL A 480 4.11 -7.09 22.29
C VAL A 480 4.02 -6.95 23.81
N LYS A 481 2.80 -7.04 24.33
CA LYS A 481 2.43 -6.94 25.75
C LYS A 481 1.80 -8.24 26.29
N TYR A 482 1.35 -9.13 25.41
CA TYR A 482 0.63 -10.35 25.77
C TYR A 482 1.22 -11.55 25.04
N ILE A 483 1.77 -12.52 25.79
CA ILE A 483 2.37 -13.74 25.24
C ILE A 483 1.63 -14.98 25.74
N SER A 484 1.35 -15.94 24.85
CA SER A 484 0.82 -17.25 25.22
C SER A 484 1.45 -18.38 24.41
N ILE A 485 2.13 -19.30 25.07
CA ILE A 485 2.76 -20.48 24.46
C ILE A 485 2.05 -21.73 24.99
N GLU A 486 1.57 -22.58 24.08
CA GLU A 486 0.70 -23.73 24.38
C GLU A 486 1.37 -25.10 24.23
N PHE A 487 2.67 -25.12 23.96
CA PHE A 487 3.50 -26.32 24.00
C PHE A 487 4.58 -26.16 25.08
N ALA A 488 5.17 -27.27 25.51
CA ALA A 488 6.18 -27.26 26.55
C ALA A 488 7.42 -26.46 26.10
N VAL A 489 7.76 -25.41 26.85
CA VAL A 489 8.92 -24.56 26.58
C VAL A 489 10.10 -24.98 27.43
N ASP A 490 11.29 -24.85 26.85
CA ASP A 490 12.57 -25.09 27.51
C ASP A 490 13.15 -23.79 28.09
N PHE A 491 14.31 -23.92 28.73
CA PHE A 491 15.10 -22.80 29.25
C PHE A 491 15.35 -21.68 28.22
N HIS A 492 15.68 -22.01 26.96
CA HIS A 492 16.04 -21.03 25.94
C HIS A 492 14.88 -20.10 25.58
N TYR A 493 13.67 -20.65 25.45
CA TYR A 493 12.47 -19.86 25.24
C TYR A 493 12.26 -18.81 26.33
N LEU A 494 12.47 -19.21 27.58
CA LEU A 494 12.24 -18.36 28.75
C LEU A 494 13.25 -17.20 28.79
N VAL A 495 14.53 -17.47 28.52
CA VAL A 495 15.58 -16.44 28.45
C VAL A 495 15.27 -15.41 27.36
N LEU A 496 14.84 -15.85 26.17
CA LEU A 496 14.51 -14.95 25.06
C LEU A 496 13.28 -14.09 25.37
N ILE A 497 12.27 -14.65 26.04
CA ILE A 497 11.09 -13.89 26.45
C ILE A 497 11.48 -12.85 27.51
N GLU A 498 12.34 -13.26 28.44
CA GLU A 498 12.87 -12.40 29.50
C GLU A 498 13.62 -11.20 28.92
N GLU A 499 14.56 -11.45 28.02
CA GLU A 499 15.40 -10.42 27.40
C GLU A 499 14.59 -9.36 26.67
N HIS A 500 13.58 -9.76 25.88
CA HIS A 500 12.89 -8.85 24.97
C HIS A 500 11.57 -8.26 25.48
N PHE A 501 10.89 -8.95 26.40
CA PHE A 501 9.52 -8.59 26.77
C PHE A 501 9.29 -8.36 28.26
N SER A 502 10.13 -8.87 29.16
CA SER A 502 9.86 -8.84 30.62
C SER A 502 9.43 -7.47 31.16
N TYR A 503 10.08 -6.38 30.73
CA TYR A 503 9.79 -5.02 31.21
C TYR A 503 8.42 -4.46 30.78
N LYS A 504 7.74 -5.06 29.80
CA LYS A 504 6.48 -4.56 29.20
C LYS A 504 5.32 -5.55 29.22
N LEU A 505 5.54 -6.83 29.55
CA LEU A 505 4.49 -7.84 29.57
C LEU A 505 3.40 -7.52 30.60
N LYS A 506 2.16 -7.50 30.12
CA LYS A 506 0.93 -7.45 30.92
C LYS A 506 0.32 -8.83 31.10
N SER A 507 0.57 -9.76 30.17
CA SER A 507 0.16 -11.15 30.33
C SER A 507 1.17 -12.14 29.78
N LEU A 508 1.29 -13.26 30.48
CA LEU A 508 2.19 -14.35 30.15
C LEU A 508 1.48 -15.70 30.36
N GLY A 509 1.45 -16.53 29.33
CA GLY A 509 1.00 -17.91 29.40
C GLY A 509 2.07 -18.89 28.97
N LEU A 510 2.41 -19.84 29.84
CA LEU A 510 3.49 -20.80 29.64
C LEU A 510 3.03 -22.23 29.93
N VAL A 511 3.58 -23.17 29.18
CA VAL A 511 3.55 -24.60 29.48
C VAL A 511 5.01 -25.02 29.66
N LEU A 512 5.41 -25.43 30.86
CA LEU A 512 6.81 -25.70 31.22
C LEU A 512 7.15 -27.19 31.15
N HIS A 513 8.37 -27.50 30.70
CA HIS A 513 9.02 -28.79 30.94
C HIS A 513 9.33 -28.99 32.43
N ASN A 514 9.29 -30.25 32.87
CA ASN A 514 9.63 -30.63 34.24
C ASN A 514 11.14 -30.86 34.39
N ASP A 515 11.92 -29.80 34.19
CA ASP A 515 13.35 -29.79 34.43
C ASP A 515 13.77 -28.57 35.27
N ARG A 516 14.86 -28.74 36.02
CA ARG A 516 15.31 -27.76 37.01
C ARG A 516 15.67 -26.40 36.39
N ASN A 517 16.23 -26.39 35.18
CA ASN A 517 16.69 -25.17 34.52
C ASN A 517 15.51 -24.35 34.01
N THR A 518 14.55 -25.01 33.34
CA THR A 518 13.31 -24.39 32.87
C THR A 518 12.48 -23.83 34.03
N LEU A 519 12.32 -24.57 35.13
CA LEU A 519 11.62 -24.07 36.31
C LEU A 519 12.33 -22.86 36.95
N SER A 520 13.66 -22.87 36.99
CA SER A 520 14.44 -21.75 37.51
C SER A 520 14.32 -20.50 36.62
N ALA A 521 14.41 -20.65 35.31
CA ALA A 521 14.25 -19.53 34.38
C ALA A 521 12.84 -18.95 34.39
N ALA A 522 11.81 -19.80 34.57
CA ALA A 522 10.43 -19.33 34.67
C ALA A 522 10.24 -18.44 35.91
N ILE A 523 10.85 -18.80 37.04
CA ILE A 523 10.87 -17.97 38.26
C ILE A 523 11.49 -16.60 37.97
N THR A 524 12.68 -16.57 37.37
CA THR A 524 13.39 -15.33 37.05
C THR A 524 12.59 -14.44 36.10
N LEU A 525 12.03 -15.02 35.03
CA LEU A 525 11.19 -14.31 34.07
C LEU A 525 9.98 -13.66 34.77
N ILE A 526 9.23 -14.43 35.58
CA ILE A 526 8.04 -13.93 36.28
C ILE A 526 8.41 -12.76 37.22
N GLN A 527 9.51 -12.88 37.96
CA GLN A 527 9.98 -11.82 38.87
C GLN A 527 10.39 -10.54 38.12
N LYS A 528 10.96 -10.66 36.92
CA LYS A 528 11.32 -9.51 36.07
C LYS A 528 10.10 -8.84 35.43
N CYS A 529 8.98 -9.53 35.30
CA CYS A 529 7.75 -8.99 34.70
C CYS A 529 6.98 -8.05 35.64
N ARG A 530 7.52 -6.85 35.92
CA ARG A 530 6.94 -5.89 36.88
C ARG A 530 5.51 -5.41 36.55
N LYS A 531 5.08 -5.50 35.28
CA LYS A 531 3.76 -5.06 34.81
C LYS A 531 2.77 -6.22 34.61
N LEU A 532 3.13 -7.44 35.02
CA LEU A 532 2.33 -8.63 34.75
C LEU A 532 1.02 -8.60 35.54
N GLU A 533 -0.10 -8.51 34.84
CA GLU A 533 -1.44 -8.52 35.45
C GLU A 533 -2.08 -9.92 35.40
N CYS A 534 -1.68 -10.75 34.43
CA CYS A 534 -2.22 -12.11 34.28
C CYS A 534 -1.14 -13.16 33.96
N LEU A 535 -1.13 -14.26 34.71
CA LEU A 535 -0.22 -15.40 34.53
C LEU A 535 -0.99 -16.70 34.33
N ARG A 536 -0.64 -17.48 33.29
CA ARG A 536 -1.13 -18.86 33.06
C ARG A 536 0.04 -19.83 33.09
N ILE A 537 -0.02 -20.87 33.92
CA ILE A 537 1.09 -21.83 34.06
C ILE A 537 0.61 -23.25 34.41
N ASN A 538 1.33 -24.28 33.95
CA ASN A 538 0.94 -25.69 34.14
C ASN A 538 1.67 -26.44 35.26
N ARG A 539 2.82 -25.92 35.72
CA ARG A 539 3.70 -26.57 36.70
C ARG A 539 3.81 -25.74 37.97
N PHE A 540 2.66 -25.26 38.46
CA PHE A 540 2.65 -24.32 39.57
C PHE A 540 3.23 -24.94 40.85
N ASN A 541 2.85 -26.18 41.17
CA ASN A 541 3.26 -26.86 42.40
C ASN A 541 4.79 -27.05 42.45
N GLU A 542 5.41 -27.36 41.32
CA GLU A 542 6.87 -27.51 41.21
C GLU A 542 7.61 -26.16 41.36
N LEU A 543 6.98 -25.04 40.98
CA LEU A 543 7.50 -23.69 41.25
C LEU A 543 7.28 -23.27 42.71
N ALA A 544 6.20 -23.74 43.33
CA ALA A 544 5.77 -23.41 44.67
C ALA A 544 6.53 -24.14 45.79
N LYS A 545 7.14 -25.30 45.49
CA LYS A 545 7.95 -26.11 46.43
C LYS A 545 9.24 -25.43 46.93
N LYS A 546 9.48 -24.16 46.57
CA LYS A 546 10.53 -23.31 47.12
C LYS A 546 9.83 -22.26 47.99
N ASP A 547 10.22 -22.14 49.26
CA ASP A 547 9.61 -21.31 50.33
C ASP A 547 9.58 -19.77 50.10
N LEU A 548 9.35 -19.31 48.86
CA LEU A 548 9.40 -17.93 48.40
C LEU A 548 8.17 -17.52 47.56
N ILE A 549 7.05 -18.23 47.67
CA ILE A 549 5.84 -18.02 46.85
C ILE A 549 5.36 -16.55 46.84
N ILE A 550 5.50 -15.82 47.96
CA ILE A 550 5.03 -14.43 48.09
C ILE A 550 5.95 -13.43 47.36
N GLN A 551 7.25 -13.73 47.26
CA GLN A 551 8.24 -12.90 46.55
C GLN A 551 8.34 -13.23 45.06
N LEU A 552 7.69 -14.33 44.62
CA LEU A 552 7.72 -14.78 43.24
C LEU A 552 6.93 -13.85 42.31
N PHE A 553 5.78 -13.35 42.76
CA PHE A 553 4.85 -12.63 41.90
C PHE A 553 4.95 -11.12 42.04
N PRO A 554 4.87 -10.37 40.92
CA PRO A 554 4.84 -8.92 40.95
C PRO A 554 3.58 -8.42 41.69
N SER A 555 3.65 -7.24 42.30
CA SER A 555 2.51 -6.61 43.00
C SER A 555 1.33 -6.30 42.08
N THR A 556 1.58 -6.23 40.77
CA THR A 556 0.61 -5.94 39.72
C THR A 556 -0.23 -7.15 39.29
N LEU A 557 0.12 -8.36 39.74
CA LEU A 557 -0.60 -9.58 39.34
C LEU A 557 -2.02 -9.56 39.92
N LYS A 558 -3.01 -9.64 39.03
CA LYS A 558 -4.46 -9.64 39.36
C LYS A 558 -5.11 -10.99 39.09
N TYR A 559 -4.58 -11.78 38.15
CA TYR A 559 -5.17 -13.04 37.71
C TYR A 559 -4.10 -14.12 37.61
N LEU A 560 -4.29 -15.23 38.33
CA LEU A 560 -3.43 -16.41 38.26
C LEU A 560 -4.25 -17.61 37.78
N TYR A 561 -3.79 -18.26 36.70
CA TYR A 561 -4.41 -19.45 36.15
C TYR A 561 -3.46 -20.65 36.23
N ILE A 562 -3.91 -21.72 36.89
CA ILE A 562 -3.15 -22.95 37.05
C ILE A 562 -3.83 -24.06 36.23
N SER A 563 -3.11 -24.59 35.23
CA SER A 563 -3.53 -25.75 34.43
C SER A 563 -2.91 -27.04 34.98
N ASN A 564 -3.67 -28.12 35.17
CA ASN A 564 -3.20 -29.43 35.67
C ASN A 564 -2.61 -29.41 37.10
N SER A 565 -3.42 -29.09 38.11
CA SER A 565 -3.08 -29.40 39.51
C SER A 565 -3.92 -30.57 40.01
N ASP A 566 -3.29 -31.62 40.56
CA ASP A 566 -4.00 -32.63 41.35
C ASP A 566 -4.67 -31.94 42.55
N SER A 567 -5.91 -32.35 42.87
CA SER A 567 -6.87 -31.56 43.66
C SER A 567 -6.46 -31.22 45.09
N ASP A 568 -5.52 -31.96 45.68
CA ASP A 568 -5.27 -31.92 47.13
C ASP A 568 -4.06 -31.04 47.50
N GLU A 569 -3.01 -30.95 46.66
CA GLU A 569 -1.90 -29.97 46.83
C GLU A 569 -2.38 -28.51 46.61
N TYR A 570 -3.48 -28.31 45.88
CA TYR A 570 -4.07 -27.01 45.53
C TYR A 570 -4.52 -26.19 46.74
N LEU A 571 -5.11 -26.84 47.75
CA LEU A 571 -5.72 -26.15 48.88
C LEU A 571 -4.66 -25.49 49.77
N GLU A 572 -3.48 -26.09 49.88
CA GLU A 572 -2.34 -25.57 50.63
C GLU A 572 -1.67 -24.38 49.91
N VAL A 573 -1.55 -24.45 48.58
CA VAL A 573 -1.06 -23.34 47.75
C VAL A 573 -1.99 -22.11 47.82
N ALA A 574 -3.30 -22.32 47.75
CA ALA A 574 -4.30 -21.26 47.86
C ALA A 574 -4.44 -20.67 49.29
N LYS A 575 -3.85 -21.32 50.29
CA LYS A 575 -3.68 -20.78 51.66
C LYS A 575 -2.35 -20.02 51.80
N ALA A 576 -1.28 -20.49 51.15
CA ALA A 576 0.05 -19.87 51.19
C ALA A 576 0.11 -18.53 50.43
N ILE A 577 -0.73 -18.37 49.41
CA ILE A 577 -0.93 -17.12 48.68
C ILE A 577 -2.02 -16.33 49.39
N ASN A 578 -1.67 -15.16 49.92
CA ASN A 578 -2.63 -14.26 50.57
C ASN A 578 -3.86 -14.01 49.67
N ARG A 579 -5.03 -14.55 50.09
CA ARG A 579 -6.26 -14.65 49.28
C ARG A 579 -6.81 -13.30 48.82
N ASP A 580 -6.40 -12.21 49.46
CA ASP A 580 -6.88 -10.86 49.17
C ASP A 580 -6.12 -10.18 48.01
N ARG A 581 -5.07 -10.81 47.46
CA ARG A 581 -4.16 -10.15 46.49
C ARG A 581 -4.55 -10.32 45.01
N PHE A 582 -5.17 -11.43 44.61
CA PHE A 582 -5.54 -11.68 43.19
C PHE A 582 -6.59 -12.77 43.01
N LEU A 583 -7.28 -12.76 41.87
CA LEU A 583 -8.27 -13.76 41.46
C LEU A 583 -7.58 -15.02 40.93
N LEU A 584 -7.80 -16.14 41.62
CA LEU A 584 -7.25 -17.46 41.28
C LEU A 584 -8.25 -18.28 40.48
N TYR A 585 -7.84 -18.76 39.30
CA TYR A 585 -8.62 -19.67 38.45
C TYR A 585 -7.90 -21.02 38.31
N VAL A 586 -8.53 -22.10 38.75
CA VAL A 586 -7.96 -23.46 38.68
C VAL A 586 -8.88 -24.36 37.88
N ARG A 587 -8.29 -25.16 36.98
CA ARG A 587 -9.04 -26.03 36.08
C ARG A 587 -8.96 -27.48 36.54
N ALA A 588 -10.08 -28.01 37.05
CA ALA A 588 -10.34 -29.45 37.12
C ALA A 588 -11.17 -29.87 35.89
N ASN A 589 -10.54 -30.55 34.93
CA ASN A 589 -11.13 -31.36 33.85
C ASN A 589 -12.38 -30.91 33.03
N GLN A 590 -12.83 -29.66 33.04
CA GLN A 590 -13.81 -29.16 32.03
C GLN A 590 -13.47 -27.74 31.54
N ILE A 591 -13.71 -27.48 30.25
CA ILE A 591 -13.61 -26.14 29.64
C ILE A 591 -14.82 -25.33 30.11
N TYR A 592 -14.64 -24.42 31.06
CA TYR A 592 -15.58 -23.31 31.25
C TYR A 592 -14.97 -22.02 30.69
N SER A 593 -15.68 -21.47 29.72
CA SER A 593 -15.39 -20.31 28.90
C SER A 593 -15.58 -18.98 29.64
N GLN A 594 -14.95 -18.83 30.81
CA GLN A 594 -14.86 -17.55 31.51
C GLN A 594 -13.42 -17.05 31.70
N ALA A 595 -12.42 -17.77 31.18
CA ALA A 595 -11.10 -17.23 30.86
C ALA A 595 -11.13 -16.28 29.62
N VAL A 596 -12.25 -15.59 29.44
CA VAL A 596 -12.61 -14.67 28.35
C VAL A 596 -12.18 -13.24 28.68
N MET A 597 -10.98 -13.08 29.24
CA MET A 597 -10.31 -11.78 29.29
C MET A 597 -9.27 -11.61 28.17
N PHE A 598 -9.09 -12.64 27.33
CA PHE A 598 -8.11 -12.63 26.24
C PHE A 598 -8.67 -12.46 24.83
N SER A 599 -9.99 -12.32 24.66
CA SER A 599 -10.62 -12.40 23.33
C SER A 599 -11.38 -11.17 22.85
N TYR A 600 -11.44 -10.08 23.62
CA TYR A 600 -12.33 -8.94 23.31
C TYR A 600 -11.61 -7.59 23.29
N HIS A 601 -10.39 -7.53 22.74
CA HIS A 601 -9.84 -6.27 22.25
C HIS A 601 -9.49 -6.40 20.76
N PRO A 602 -9.85 -5.42 19.92
CA PRO A 602 -9.65 -5.48 18.48
C PRO A 602 -8.19 -5.17 18.15
N ILE A 603 -7.29 -6.14 18.30
CA ILE A 603 -5.86 -5.96 18.00
C ILE A 603 -5.32 -7.22 17.30
N PHE A 604 -4.44 -7.02 16.32
CA PHE A 604 -3.82 -8.05 15.48
C PHE A 604 -3.18 -9.18 16.31
N TYR A 605 -3.56 -10.43 16.04
CA TYR A 605 -3.00 -11.65 16.67
C TYR A 605 -2.13 -12.43 15.69
N ILE A 606 -0.89 -12.74 16.06
CA ILE A 606 -0.10 -13.77 15.34
C ILE A 606 -0.22 -15.12 16.06
N SER A 607 -0.71 -16.14 15.34
CA SER A 607 -0.71 -17.54 15.76
C SER A 607 0.27 -18.33 14.88
N ILE A 608 1.25 -18.97 15.50
CA ILE A 608 2.21 -19.85 14.80
C ILE A 608 1.90 -21.28 15.22
N GLY A 609 1.75 -22.20 14.26
CA GLY A 609 1.45 -23.59 14.55
C GLY A 609 1.97 -24.53 13.50
#